data_AF-A0A077WZL3-F1
#
_entry.id   AF-A0A077WZL3-F1
#
_cell.length_a   1.000
_cell.length_b   1.000
_cell.length_c   1.000
_cell.angle_alpha   90.00
_cell.angle_beta   90.00
_cell.angle_gamma   90.00
#
_symmetry.space_group_name_H-M   'P 1'
#
loop_
_entity.id
_entity.type
_entity.pdbx_description
1 polymer ?
#
loop_
_entity_poly.entity_id
_entity_poly.type
_entity_poly.pdbx_seq_one_letter_code
_entity_poly.pdbx_strand_id
1 'polypeptide(L)' 'MPVAKIVTNPHFAFITPEKLVRVAPSLAIWGAAAGSAVMLLGSDVPLVKKDILSRIPVVGSYWAVPEESSE' A
#
# COMPACT_ATOMS: atom_id res chain seq x y z
N MET A 1 43.76 -25.59 4.26
CA MET A 1 43.74 -24.11 4.25
C MET A 1 42.30 -23.68 4.00
N PRO A 2 41.62 -22.95 4.89
CA PRO A 2 40.25 -22.51 4.63
C PRO A 2 40.25 -21.41 3.56
N VAL A 3 39.54 -21.64 2.46
CA VAL A 3 39.40 -20.68 1.37
C VAL A 3 38.31 -19.67 1.77
N ALA A 4 38.66 -18.39 1.87
CA ALA A 4 37.69 -17.35 2.16
C ALA A 4 36.67 -17.24 1.00
N LYS A 5 35.39 -17.46 1.30
CA LYS A 5 34.30 -17.30 0.33
C LYS A 5 33.94 -15.82 0.24
N ILE A 6 34.16 -15.21 -0.93
CA ILE A 6 33.76 -13.83 -1.19
C ILE A 6 32.24 -13.79 -1.35
N VAL A 7 31.55 -13.19 -0.39
CA VAL A 7 30.10 -12.94 -0.45
C VAL A 7 29.90 -11.49 -0.89
N THR A 8 29.64 -11.30 -2.19
CA THR A 8 29.32 -9.98 -2.73
C THR A 8 27.92 -9.57 -2.30
N ASN A 9 27.80 -8.48 -1.53
CA ASN A 9 26.52 -7.85 -1.20
C ASN A 9 26.32 -6.62 -2.11
N PRO A 10 25.59 -6.74 -3.24
CA PRO A 10 25.39 -5.61 -4.14
C PRO A 10 24.61 -4.53 -3.41
N HIS A 11 25.19 -3.34 -3.29
CA HIS A 11 24.53 -2.16 -2.77
C HIS A 11 24.36 -1.16 -3.91
N PHE A 12 23.17 -0.58 -4.04
CA PHE A 12 22.92 0.51 -4.97
C PHE A 12 22.66 1.76 -4.15
N ALA A 13 23.48 2.81 -4.35
CA ALA A 13 23.34 4.08 -3.64
C ALA A 13 23.14 3.93 -2.11
N PHE A 14 23.96 3.09 -1.46
CA PHE A 14 23.92 2.77 -0.02
C PHE A 14 22.72 1.93 0.47
N ILE A 15 21.86 1.44 -0.43
CA ILE A 15 20.78 0.49 -0.10
C ILE A 15 21.22 -0.92 -0.49
N THR A 16 21.32 -1.80 0.50
CA THR A 16 21.48 -3.24 0.29
C THR A 16 20.10 -3.93 0.29
N PRO A 17 19.94 -5.05 -0.43
CA PRO A 17 18.70 -5.85 -0.40
C PRO A 17 18.32 -6.26 1.01
N GLU A 18 19.32 -6.63 1.83
CA GLU A 18 19.13 -7.00 3.23
C GLU A 18 18.56 -5.83 4.08
N LYS A 19 19.02 -4.60 3.83
CA LYS A 19 18.50 -3.40 4.48
C LYS A 19 17.08 -3.07 4.02
N LEU A 20 16.75 -3.32 2.74
CA LEU A 20 15.40 -3.14 2.20
C LEU A 20 14.40 -4.08 2.88
N VAL A 21 14.74 -5.37 2.97
CA VAL A 21 13.89 -6.36 3.65
C VAL A 21 13.69 -6.00 5.12
N ARG A 22 14.73 -5.44 5.76
CA ARG A 22 14.65 -5.00 7.16
C ARG A 22 13.70 -3.82 7.37
N VAL A 23 13.60 -2.88 6.41
CA VAL A 23 12.69 -1.71 6.53
C VAL A 23 11.30 -1.97 5.96
N ALA A 24 11.12 -3.03 5.17
CA ALA A 24 9.85 -3.42 4.57
C ALA A 24 8.64 -3.42 5.53
N PRO A 25 8.70 -4.01 6.75
CA PRO A 25 7.54 -4.00 7.65
C PRO A 25 7.17 -2.60 8.13
N SER A 26 8.16 -1.74 8.41
CA SER A 26 7.91 -0.34 8.78
C SER A 26 7.26 0.42 7.62
N LEU A 27 7.79 0.22 6.41
CA LEU A 27 7.28 0.85 5.20
C LEU A 27 5.86 0.37 4.85
N ALA A 28 5.53 -0.89 5.14
CA ALA A 28 4.19 -1.42 5.00
C ALA A 28 3.20 -0.77 5.99
N ILE A 29 3.61 -0.57 7.25
CA ILE A 29 2.78 0.12 8.24
C ILE A 29 2.54 1.57 7.82
N TRP A 30 3.58 2.28 7.40
CA TRP A 30 3.46 3.64 6.90
C TRP A 30 2.64 3.72 5.62
N GLY A 31 2.78 2.76 4.71
CA GLY A 31 1.98 2.65 3.49
C GLY A 31 0.51 2.40 3.79
N ALA A 32 0.19 1.54 4.76
CA ALA A 32 -1.17 1.30 5.22
C ALA A 32 -1.76 2.56 5.89
N ALA A 33 -0.99 3.23 6.75
CA ALA A 33 -1.43 4.47 7.41
C ALA A 33 -1.68 5.59 6.39
N ALA A 34 -0.72 5.85 5.49
CA ALA A 34 -0.86 6.83 4.42
C ALA A 34 -2.02 6.48 3.47
N GLY A 35 -2.14 5.21 3.08
CA GLY A 35 -3.24 4.71 2.27
C GLY A 35 -4.60 4.96 2.92
N SER A 36 -4.73 4.66 4.22
CA SER A 36 -5.95 4.93 4.98
C SER A 36 -6.27 6.43 5.06
N ALA A 37 -5.25 7.28 5.28
CA ALA A 37 -5.43 8.73 5.32
C ALA A 37 -5.90 9.29 3.96
N VAL A 38 -5.28 8.83 2.86
CA VAL A 38 -5.70 9.21 1.50
C VAL A 38 -7.11 8.73 1.21
N MET A 39 -7.48 7.53 1.66
CA MET A 39 -8.82 6.97 1.48
C MET A 39 -9.88 7.73 2.29
N LEU A 40 -9.54 8.22 3.48
CA LEU A 40 -10.41 9.06 4.31
C LEU A 40 -10.57 10.48 3.73
N LEU A 41 -9.47 11.11 3.30
CA LEU A 41 -9.51 12.46 2.71
C LEU A 41 -10.10 12.44 1.30
N GLY A 42 -9.85 11.37 0.54
CA GLY A 42 -10.38 11.13 -0.79
C GLY A 42 -11.79 10.55 -0.80
N SER A 43 -12.47 10.47 0.36
CA SER A 43 -13.84 9.96 0.42
C SER A 43 -14.83 10.81 -0.35
N ASP A 44 -14.49 12.03 -0.76
CA ASP A 44 -15.33 12.88 -1.61
C ASP A 44 -15.12 12.60 -3.11
N VAL A 45 -14.08 11.84 -3.47
CA VAL A 45 -13.78 11.49 -4.86
C VAL A 45 -14.59 10.26 -5.28
N PRO A 46 -15.48 10.37 -6.28
CA PRO A 46 -16.37 9.26 -6.68
C PRO A 46 -15.61 8.01 -7.16
N LEU A 47 -14.39 8.18 -7.69
CA LEU A 47 -13.51 7.08 -8.10
C LEU A 47 -13.07 6.20 -6.90
N VAL A 48 -12.74 6.82 -5.75
CA VAL A 48 -12.28 6.10 -4.54
C VAL A 48 -13.43 5.33 -3.89
N LYS A 49 -14.64 5.91 -3.91
CA LYS A 49 -15.86 5.23 -3.47
C LYS A 49 -16.15 3.97 -4.30
N LYS A 50 -16.08 4.10 -5.63
CA LYS A 50 -16.43 3.02 -6.55
C LYS A 50 -15.39 1.89 -6.60
N ASP A 51 -14.10 2.20 -6.58
CA ASP A 51 -13.07 1.17 -6.79
C ASP A 51 -12.56 0.51 -5.51
N ILE A 52 -12.52 1.23 -4.39
CA ILE A 52 -11.91 0.73 -3.15
C ILE A 52 -12.97 0.49 -2.07
N LEU A 53 -13.84 1.48 -1.82
CA LEU A 53 -14.82 1.41 -0.73
C LEU A 53 -15.97 0.44 -1.02
N SER A 54 -16.44 0.33 -2.27
CA SER A 54 -17.50 -0.61 -2.68
C SER A 54 -17.10 -2.09 -2.58
N ARG A 55 -15.79 -2.37 -2.58
CA ARG A 55 -15.22 -3.73 -2.56
C ARG A 55 -15.09 -4.31 -1.16
N ILE A 56 -15.41 -3.54 -0.12
CA ILE A 56 -15.30 -3.99 1.27
C ILE A 56 -16.56 -4.81 1.62
N PRO A 57 -16.47 -6.13 1.86
CA PRO A 57 -17.64 -7.00 1.97
C PRO A 57 -18.57 -6.71 3.17
N VAL A 58 -18.08 -5.96 4.18
CA VAL A 58 -18.84 -5.64 5.41
C VAL A 58 -19.46 -4.24 5.38
N VAL A 59 -18.81 -3.25 4.75
CA VAL A 59 -19.24 -1.84 4.74
C VAL A 59 -19.46 -1.27 3.34
N GLY A 60 -19.26 -2.07 2.28
CA GLY A 60 -19.43 -1.65 0.89
C GLY A 60 -20.88 -1.29 0.55
N SER A 61 -21.86 -1.82 1.29
CA SER A 61 -23.27 -1.42 1.17
C SER A 61 -23.55 -0.02 1.73
N TYR A 62 -22.73 0.48 2.67
CA TYR A 62 -22.90 1.84 3.22
C TYR A 62 -22.47 2.89 2.20
N TRP A 63 -21.43 2.59 1.42
CA TRP A 63 -20.91 3.43 0.32
C TRP A 63 -21.37 2.98 -1.07
N ALA A 64 -22.39 2.13 -1.13
CA ALA A 64 -23.13 1.88 -2.36
C ALA A 64 -23.79 3.19 -2.76
N VAL A 65 -23.19 3.87 -3.74
CA VAL A 65 -23.75 5.08 -4.35
C VAL A 65 -25.14 4.68 -4.87
N PRO A 66 -26.25 5.26 -4.38
CA PRO A 66 -27.50 5.16 -5.10
C PRO A 66 -27.25 5.88 -6.43
N GLU A 67 -27.36 5.12 -7.53
CA GLU A 67 -27.42 5.65 -8.88
C GLU A 67 -28.46 6.77 -8.91
N GLU A 68 -27.98 8.02 -8.89
CA GLU A 68 -28.81 9.17 -9.26
C GLU A 68 -29.10 9.02 -10.75
N SER A 69 -30.35 8.68 -11.05
CA SER A 69 -31.13 9.08 -12.21
C SER A 69 -30.38 9.83 -13.30
N SER A 70 -30.05 9.13 -14.38
CA SER A 70 -29.97 9.75 -15.70
C SER A 70 -31.33 9.52 -16.38
N GLU A 71 -32.21 10.49 -16.24
CA GLU A 71 -33.31 10.79 -17.16
C GLU A 71 -32.92 12.03 -17.97
#